data_AF-A0A0G4I9K8-F1
#
_entry.id   AF-A0A0G4I9K8-F1
#
_cell.length_a   1.000
_cell.length_b   1.000
_cell.length_c   1.000
_cell.angle_alpha   90.00
_cell.angle_beta   90.00
_cell.angle_gamma   90.00
#
_symmetry.space_group_name_H-M   'P 1'
#
loop_
_entity.id
_entity.type
_entity.pdbx_description
1 polymer ?
#
loop_
_entity_poly.entity_id
_entity_poly.type
_entity_poly.pdbx_seq_one_letter_code
_entity_poly.pdbx_strand_id
1 'polypeptide(L)'
;MDLFLLFSFFIVVGLFILADIKIIYAYEHPDDAGFAGLRAVFSKMIVLVGILIAQIMVLLLPMDVYNARPGLALNVSSIVDYQRPGGFQMDVFWIIMYTLAIFWLVFLYPFTMTYYAAEDDSRFGTKYSPVVSGLIRASLTLFLIGVLVGPLYFWIGKGTFEFDEIACGSSVVASDSGGDRCATVTALSFEFMARFDIYLVGIVCFIGWFLFVLFGGIGLTAVPMDLILSFIDRPKPVDIATFGQRKRTLGETARKLQEAGADLKVRDANLKKDGGGKGWLGLGGGGQRAHRKLQRDFNKFQQAVYVLEREWAHLDISMKRRGENPVVSVGKLILGILAGCLSIMWWLHILLFMIIRTGPGRRLPVTPFLNSLLWLMDQSGVFIISLAMYATLVFYLLTCVIKGCFKFGMRIFLFFPIHPMEPHNTHCTSFLFNTAMLLLSSTAVIQFSQSAFSDYARLTDAELIFSTLIRRLTFLGWIYTNDIFVYVLFGWSFVTLIYLLIRPRDKPADVSDFAKASEHEQLQAMAKMEKNAEKAARQEKKEKARKEREEKRGNKGVTLPDTIGKGRAQMMGEMKELGLA
;
A
#
# COMPACT_ATOMS: atom_id res chain seq x y z
N MET A 1 30.42 -8.60 24.37
CA MET A 1 29.68 -7.74 23.42
C MET A 1 30.68 -7.02 22.56
N ASP A 2 30.44 -7.00 21.25
CA ASP A 2 31.26 -6.25 20.31
C ASP A 2 30.91 -4.75 20.34
N LEU A 3 31.79 -3.95 20.96
CA LEU A 3 31.66 -2.49 21.09
C LEU A 3 31.63 -1.78 19.73
N PHE A 4 32.31 -2.32 18.72
CA PHE A 4 32.37 -1.73 17.38
C PHE A 4 31.01 -1.81 16.70
N LEU A 5 30.37 -2.98 16.76
CA LEU A 5 29.02 -3.19 16.22
C LEU A 5 28.03 -2.24 16.90
N LEU A 6 28.07 -2.16 18.22
CA LEU A 6 27.17 -1.29 19.00
C LEU A 6 27.33 0.19 18.63
N PHE A 7 28.57 0.67 18.55
CA PHE A 7 28.85 2.06 18.18
C PHE A 7 28.43 2.37 16.74
N SER A 8 28.72 1.47 15.79
CA SER A 8 28.31 1.62 14.40
C SER A 8 26.78 1.67 14.25
N PHE A 9 26.05 0.84 15.01
CA PHE A 9 24.59 0.85 15.03
C PHE A 9 24.04 2.20 15.48
N PHE A 10 24.52 2.74 16.61
CA PHE A 10 24.04 4.03 17.11
C PHE A 10 24.37 5.20 16.18
N ILE A 11 25.53 5.18 15.51
CA ILE A 11 25.85 6.19 14.49
C ILE A 11 24.86 6.13 13.33
N VAL A 12 24.61 4.94 12.78
CA VAL A 12 23.72 4.77 11.63
C VAL A 12 22.28 5.16 12.01
N VAL A 13 21.81 4.77 13.20
CA VAL A 13 20.52 5.19 13.75
C VAL A 13 20.45 6.71 13.94
N GLY A 14 21.52 7.35 14.40
CA GLY A 14 21.60 8.81 14.49
C GLY A 14 21.47 9.49 13.13
N LEU A 15 22.12 8.95 12.10
CA LEU A 15 22.01 9.44 10.72
C LEU A 15 20.60 9.26 10.15
N PHE A 16 19.95 8.14 10.46
CA PHE A 16 18.56 7.88 10.11
C PHE A 16 17.60 8.90 10.72
N ILE A 17 17.73 9.20 12.01
CA ILE A 17 16.91 10.22 12.68
C ILE A 17 17.09 11.59 11.98
N LEU A 18 18.33 11.97 11.65
CA LEU A 18 18.59 13.23 10.96
C LEU A 18 17.98 13.25 9.55
N ALA A 19 18.06 12.14 8.82
CA ALA A 19 17.45 12.01 7.50
C ALA A 19 15.91 12.08 7.57
N ASP A 20 15.30 11.42 8.55
CA ASP A 20 13.86 11.37 8.75
C ASP A 20 13.30 12.75 9.13
N ILE A 21 13.96 13.48 10.03
CA ILE A 21 13.61 14.87 10.37
C ILE A 21 13.63 15.74 9.10
N LYS A 22 14.66 15.58 8.26
CA LYS A 22 14.78 16.33 7.01
C LYS A 22 13.69 15.96 6.01
N ILE A 23 13.29 14.68 5.93
CA ILE A 23 12.18 14.22 5.09
C ILE A 23 10.87 14.87 5.57
N ILE A 24 10.58 14.85 6.86
CA ILE A 24 9.37 15.46 7.42
C ILE A 24 9.34 16.95 7.05
N TYR A 25 10.41 17.70 7.35
CA TYR A 25 10.47 19.13 7.03
C TYR A 25 10.34 19.45 5.53
N ALA A 26 10.86 18.57 4.65
CA ALA A 26 10.79 18.77 3.21
C ALA A 26 9.39 18.52 2.62
N TYR A 27 8.56 17.70 3.26
CA TYR A 27 7.25 17.30 2.73
C TYR A 27 6.07 17.87 3.52
N GLU A 28 6.30 18.40 4.73
CA GLU A 28 5.28 18.97 5.62
C GLU A 28 4.50 20.14 5.00
N HIS A 29 3.19 20.12 5.21
CA HIS A 29 2.27 21.20 4.81
C HIS A 29 2.50 22.47 5.65
N PRO A 30 2.41 23.69 5.08
CA PRO A 30 2.60 24.94 5.83
C PRO A 30 1.61 25.14 6.99
N ASP A 31 0.37 24.65 6.86
CA ASP A 31 -0.61 24.70 7.97
C ASP A 31 -0.21 23.81 9.16
N ASP A 32 0.56 22.75 8.90
CA ASP A 32 1.14 21.91 9.94
C ASP A 32 2.52 22.44 10.38
N ALA A 33 3.03 23.54 9.80
CA ALA A 33 4.40 24.02 9.98
C ALA A 33 4.70 24.45 11.43
N GLY A 34 5.78 23.88 11.95
CA GLY A 34 6.35 24.24 13.24
C GLY A 34 5.89 23.36 14.40
N PHE A 35 6.36 23.70 15.60
CA PHE A 35 6.07 22.99 16.85
C PHE A 35 4.94 23.64 17.66
N ALA A 36 4.25 24.64 17.11
CA ALA A 36 3.29 25.47 17.85
C ALA A 36 2.04 24.68 18.29
N GLY A 37 1.66 23.63 17.56
CA GLY A 37 0.58 22.72 17.94
C GLY A 37 1.12 21.42 18.55
N LEU A 38 0.91 21.19 19.85
CA LEU A 38 1.30 19.96 20.57
C LEU A 38 0.82 18.67 19.85
N ARG A 39 -0.27 18.76 19.08
CA ARG A 39 -0.91 17.66 18.34
C ARG A 39 -0.22 17.30 17.02
N ALA A 40 0.17 18.31 16.24
CA ALA A 40 0.96 18.12 15.02
C ALA A 40 2.33 17.51 15.38
N VAL A 41 2.92 17.98 16.49
CA VAL A 41 4.16 17.42 17.04
C VAL A 41 3.99 15.94 17.40
N PHE A 42 2.93 15.57 18.11
CA PHE A 42 2.66 14.17 18.45
C PHE A 42 2.55 13.29 17.20
N SER A 43 1.78 13.72 16.19
CA SER A 43 1.61 12.95 14.94
C SER A 43 2.92 12.80 14.18
N LYS A 44 3.74 13.85 14.13
CA LYS A 44 5.09 13.83 13.52
C LYS A 44 6.03 12.89 14.25
N MET A 45 5.98 12.82 15.58
CA MET A 45 6.79 11.88 16.36
C MET A 45 6.41 10.43 16.05
N ILE A 46 5.11 10.12 15.92
CA ILE A 46 4.65 8.78 15.53
C ILE A 46 5.12 8.41 14.12
N VAL A 47 5.07 9.36 13.17
CA VAL A 47 5.63 9.19 11.82
C VAL A 47 7.13 8.94 11.87
N LEU A 48 7.90 9.78 12.56
CA LEU A 48 9.34 9.68 12.67
C LEU A 48 9.77 8.33 13.24
N VAL A 49 9.19 7.92 14.37
CA VAL A 49 9.51 6.62 15.00
C VAL A 49 9.08 5.46 14.09
N GLY A 50 7.98 5.60 13.36
CA GLY A 50 7.52 4.59 12.43
C GLY A 50 8.46 4.37 11.23
N ILE A 51 8.99 5.46 10.64
CA ILE A 51 10.02 5.37 9.59
C ILE A 51 11.29 4.74 10.17
N LEU A 52 11.69 5.17 11.36
CA LEU A 52 12.87 4.66 12.05
C LEU A 52 12.77 3.16 12.34
N ILE A 53 11.62 2.66 12.79
CA ILE A 53 11.39 1.21 12.98
C ILE A 53 11.60 0.48 11.66
N ALA A 54 11.04 0.97 10.55
CA ALA A 54 11.19 0.33 9.24
C ALA A 54 12.67 0.27 8.80
N GLN A 55 13.44 1.33 9.03
CA GLN A 55 14.87 1.39 8.73
C GLN A 55 15.71 0.49 9.64
N ILE A 56 15.44 0.47 10.95
CA ILE A 56 16.13 -0.41 11.90
C ILE A 56 15.87 -1.87 11.55
N MET A 57 14.63 -2.24 11.21
CA MET A 57 14.31 -3.62 10.82
C MET A 57 15.12 -4.07 9.58
N VAL A 58 15.36 -3.16 8.63
CA VAL A 58 16.24 -3.43 7.48
C VAL A 58 17.72 -3.48 7.89
N LEU A 59 18.17 -2.60 8.80
CA LEU A 59 19.52 -2.60 9.34
C LEU A 59 19.86 -3.87 10.13
N LEU A 60 18.88 -4.52 10.75
CA LEU A 60 19.08 -5.76 11.47
C LEU A 60 19.59 -6.90 10.57
N LEU A 61 19.31 -6.86 9.26
CA LEU A 61 19.78 -7.90 8.33
C LEU A 61 21.31 -8.00 8.25
N PRO A 62 22.05 -6.93 7.86
CA PRO A 62 23.50 -6.98 7.89
C PRO A 62 24.01 -7.23 9.32
N MET A 63 23.39 -6.66 10.34
CA MET A 63 23.82 -6.91 11.73
C MET A 63 23.73 -8.38 12.14
N ASP A 64 22.69 -9.09 11.71
CA ASP A 64 22.52 -10.52 12.01
C ASP A 64 23.62 -11.35 11.31
N VAL A 65 23.93 -11.02 10.05
CA VAL A 65 25.06 -11.62 9.34
C VAL A 65 26.37 -11.36 10.09
N TYR A 66 26.59 -10.13 10.59
CA TYR A 66 27.77 -9.81 11.38
C TYR A 66 27.83 -10.63 12.69
N ASN A 67 26.72 -10.73 13.41
CA ASN A 67 26.64 -11.45 14.68
C ASN A 67 26.83 -12.97 14.51
N ALA A 68 26.44 -13.53 13.35
CA ALA A 68 26.61 -14.95 13.01
C ALA A 68 28.03 -15.31 12.53
N ARG A 69 28.87 -14.33 12.19
CA ARG A 69 30.21 -14.56 11.63
C ARG A 69 31.29 -14.53 12.72
N PRO A 70 32.21 -15.52 12.75
CA PRO A 70 33.30 -15.56 13.72
C PRO A 70 34.46 -14.58 13.44
N GLY A 71 34.49 -13.95 12.26
CA GLY A 71 35.71 -13.32 11.71
C GLY A 71 36.18 -12.01 12.35
N LEU A 72 35.39 -11.36 13.20
CA LEU A 72 35.82 -10.15 13.92
C LEU A 72 35.81 -10.28 15.45
N ALA A 73 35.36 -11.43 15.97
CA ALA A 73 35.49 -11.72 17.39
C ALA A 73 36.98 -11.89 17.69
N LEU A 74 37.59 -10.82 18.21
CA LEU A 74 38.95 -10.76 18.75
C LEU A 74 39.34 -12.12 19.32
N ASN A 75 40.45 -12.71 18.85
CA ASN A 75 41.01 -14.00 19.28
C ASN A 75 40.77 -14.28 20.78
N VAL A 76 39.65 -14.92 21.12
CA VAL A 76 39.46 -15.59 22.40
C VAL A 76 39.54 -17.06 22.08
N SER A 77 40.77 -17.55 22.20
CA SER A 77 41.12 -18.95 22.25
C SER A 77 40.40 -19.62 23.42
N SER A 78 39.19 -20.10 23.18
CA SER A 78 38.56 -21.10 24.05
C SER A 78 37.60 -21.94 23.22
N ILE A 79 38.08 -23.12 22.84
CA ILE A 79 37.36 -24.20 22.13
C ILE A 79 36.28 -24.84 23.04
N VAL A 80 35.88 -24.20 24.15
CA VAL A 80 35.04 -24.80 25.19
C VAL A 80 33.64 -24.17 25.29
N ASP A 81 33.40 -22.99 24.74
CA ASP A 81 32.06 -22.42 24.71
C ASP A 81 31.55 -22.29 23.28
N TYR A 82 30.44 -22.97 22.98
CA TYR A 82 29.59 -22.76 21.80
C TYR A 82 28.86 -21.41 21.92
N GLN A 83 29.57 -20.36 22.31
CA GLN A 83 29.06 -19.01 22.51
C GLN A 83 29.12 -18.29 21.16
N ARG A 84 27.98 -17.77 20.69
CA ARG A 84 27.87 -17.05 19.42
C ARG A 84 28.89 -15.91 19.34
N PRO A 85 29.64 -15.74 18.22
CA PRO A 85 30.77 -14.81 18.16
C PRO A 85 30.43 -13.33 18.46
N GLY A 86 29.28 -12.83 18.03
CA GLY A 86 28.88 -11.44 18.27
C GLY A 86 28.22 -11.18 19.63
N GLY A 87 27.78 -12.23 20.34
CA GLY A 87 27.22 -12.16 21.68
C GLY A 87 25.83 -11.51 21.79
N PHE A 88 25.14 -11.18 20.70
CA PHE A 88 23.75 -10.70 20.71
C PHE A 88 22.76 -11.83 20.37
N GLN A 89 21.63 -11.87 21.09
CA GLN A 89 20.50 -12.77 20.81
C GLN A 89 19.60 -12.13 19.74
N MET A 90 19.94 -12.32 18.47
CA MET A 90 19.27 -11.64 17.36
C MET A 90 17.83 -12.12 17.17
N ASP A 91 17.52 -13.37 17.51
CA ASP A 91 16.17 -13.91 17.61
C ASP A 91 15.24 -13.02 18.47
N VAL A 92 15.69 -12.59 19.65
CA VAL A 92 14.92 -11.71 20.54
C VAL A 92 14.75 -10.33 19.91
N PHE A 93 15.79 -9.77 19.29
CA PHE A 93 15.70 -8.48 18.60
C PHE A 93 14.70 -8.51 17.44
N TRP A 94 14.70 -9.58 16.64
CA TRP A 94 13.73 -9.75 15.56
C TRP A 94 12.30 -9.76 16.09
N ILE A 95 12.02 -10.58 17.11
CA ILE A 95 10.68 -10.66 17.70
C ILE A 95 10.25 -9.33 18.32
N ILE A 96 11.14 -8.61 19.03
CA ILE A 96 10.85 -7.28 19.58
C ILE A 96 10.50 -6.30 18.47
N MET A 97 11.33 -6.21 17.43
CA MET A 97 11.12 -5.24 16.35
C MET A 97 9.84 -5.53 15.55
N TYR A 98 9.53 -6.79 15.28
CA TYR A 98 8.26 -7.16 14.64
C TYR A 98 7.05 -6.89 15.54
N THR A 99 7.19 -7.11 16.86
CA THR A 99 6.13 -6.78 17.82
C THR A 99 5.88 -5.27 17.88
N LEU A 100 6.95 -4.46 17.89
CA LEU A 100 6.86 -3.00 17.80
C LEU A 100 6.21 -2.56 16.48
N ALA A 101 6.59 -3.17 15.36
CA ALA A 101 5.99 -2.86 14.06
C ALA A 101 4.48 -3.18 14.04
N ILE A 102 4.07 -4.34 14.57
CA ILE A 102 2.66 -4.71 14.71
C ILE A 102 1.91 -3.72 15.59
N PHE A 103 2.48 -3.34 16.73
CA PHE A 103 1.88 -2.35 17.62
C PHE A 103 1.69 -0.99 16.91
N TRP A 104 2.69 -0.56 16.14
CA TRP A 104 2.58 0.65 15.33
C TRP A 104 1.44 0.55 14.30
N LEU A 105 1.39 -0.54 13.54
CA LEU A 105 0.42 -0.79 12.47
C LEU A 105 -1.02 -0.94 12.97
N VAL A 106 -1.22 -1.71 14.04
CA VAL A 106 -2.54 -2.12 14.51
C VAL A 106 -3.14 -1.12 15.50
N PHE A 107 -2.31 -0.42 16.28
CA PHE A 107 -2.77 0.46 17.34
C PHE A 107 -2.40 1.93 17.10
N LEU A 108 -1.11 2.26 16.99
CA LEU A 108 -0.69 3.68 16.99
C LEU A 108 -1.07 4.45 15.73
N TYR A 109 -0.97 3.86 14.53
CA TYR A 109 -1.41 4.55 13.32
C TYR A 109 -2.93 4.78 13.29
N PRO A 110 -3.80 3.77 13.50
CA PRO A 110 -5.25 4.00 13.57
C PRO A 110 -5.64 5.00 14.67
N PHE A 111 -5.00 4.93 15.84
CA PHE A 111 -5.19 5.90 16.91
C PHE A 111 -4.84 7.32 16.46
N THR A 112 -3.63 7.53 15.94
CA THR A 112 -3.14 8.87 15.58
C THR A 112 -3.94 9.46 14.40
N MET A 113 -4.32 8.62 13.43
CA MET A 113 -5.16 9.04 12.30
C MET A 113 -6.53 9.55 12.75
N THR A 114 -7.16 8.86 13.69
CA THR A 114 -8.47 9.26 14.22
C THR A 114 -8.37 10.42 15.20
N TYR A 115 -7.28 10.49 15.97
CA TYR A 115 -6.96 11.61 16.85
C TYR A 115 -6.80 12.91 16.06
N TYR A 116 -6.08 12.88 14.93
CA TYR A 116 -5.89 14.03 14.05
C TYR A 116 -7.19 14.37 13.28
N ALA A 117 -7.87 13.38 12.70
CA ALA A 117 -9.08 13.60 11.90
C ALA A 117 -10.31 14.10 12.70
N ALA A 118 -10.34 13.90 14.03
CA ALA A 118 -11.46 14.30 14.87
C ALA A 118 -11.63 15.82 15.01
N GLU A 119 -10.65 16.63 14.60
CA GLU A 119 -10.71 18.09 14.69
C GLU A 119 -11.05 18.78 13.37
N ASP A 120 -10.60 18.24 12.23
CA ASP A 120 -10.78 18.89 10.92
C ASP A 120 -12.13 18.57 10.27
N ASP A 121 -12.71 17.39 10.50
CA ASP A 121 -13.96 17.00 9.85
C ASP A 121 -15.12 16.93 10.85
N SER A 122 -16.10 17.83 10.66
CA SER A 122 -17.38 17.82 11.38
C SER A 122 -18.14 16.48 11.31
N ARG A 123 -17.84 15.61 10.32
CA ARG A 123 -18.37 14.24 10.24
C ARG A 123 -17.81 13.30 11.30
N PHE A 124 -16.61 13.59 11.81
CA PHE A 124 -16.02 12.90 12.95
C PHE A 124 -16.29 13.61 14.28
N GLY A 125 -17.12 14.67 14.29
CA GLY A 125 -17.57 15.37 15.48
C GLY A 125 -18.17 14.40 16.49
N THR A 126 -17.34 13.93 17.41
CA THR A 126 -17.76 12.99 18.44
C THR A 126 -18.33 13.74 19.62
N LYS A 127 -19.32 13.13 20.28
CA LYS A 127 -19.81 13.55 21.61
C LYS A 127 -18.70 13.56 22.68
N TYR A 128 -17.56 12.92 22.41
CA TYR A 128 -16.41 12.72 23.31
C TYR A 128 -15.17 13.48 22.84
N SER A 129 -14.17 13.62 23.73
CA SER A 129 -12.88 14.22 23.40
C SER A 129 -12.13 13.43 22.31
N PRO A 130 -11.27 14.09 21.50
CA PRO A 130 -10.52 13.45 20.41
C PRO A 130 -9.71 12.22 20.85
N VAL A 131 -9.13 12.25 22.05
CA VAL A 131 -8.36 11.14 22.63
C VAL A 131 -9.25 9.92 22.90
N VAL A 132 -10.42 10.12 23.50
CA VAL A 132 -11.36 9.02 23.82
C VAL A 132 -11.92 8.42 22.55
N SER A 133 -12.28 9.25 21.56
CA SER A 133 -12.71 8.79 20.24
C SER A 133 -11.63 7.95 19.56
N GLY A 134 -10.37 8.42 19.60
CA GLY A 134 -9.24 7.70 19.03
C GLY A 134 -9.00 6.36 19.71
N LEU A 135 -9.04 6.31 21.04
CA LEU A 135 -8.89 5.07 21.80
C LEU A 135 -9.99 4.05 21.46
N ILE A 136 -11.26 4.49 21.43
CA ILE A 136 -12.38 3.59 21.09
C ILE A 136 -12.18 2.98 19.70
N ARG A 137 -11.79 3.78 18.71
CA ARG A 137 -11.59 3.30 17.34
C ARG A 137 -10.35 2.42 17.20
N ALA A 138 -9.25 2.75 17.89
CA ALA A 138 -8.05 1.93 17.91
C ALA A 138 -8.33 0.57 18.60
N SER A 139 -9.04 0.57 19.73
CA SER A 139 -9.46 -0.66 20.42
C SER A 139 -10.43 -1.49 19.57
N LEU A 140 -11.36 -0.86 18.86
CA LEU A 140 -12.22 -1.55 17.89
C LEU A 140 -11.41 -2.20 16.77
N THR A 141 -10.40 -1.48 16.24
CA THR A 141 -9.51 -2.00 15.19
C THR A 141 -8.71 -3.21 15.69
N LEU A 142 -8.14 -3.11 16.90
CA LEU A 142 -7.43 -4.21 17.56
C LEU A 142 -8.35 -5.42 17.79
N PHE A 143 -9.57 -5.20 18.26
CA PHE A 143 -10.56 -6.26 18.46
C PHE A 143 -10.90 -6.96 17.15
N LEU A 144 -11.18 -6.21 16.08
CA LEU A 144 -11.48 -6.77 14.76
C LEU A 144 -10.32 -7.61 14.22
N ILE A 145 -9.08 -7.12 14.36
CA ILE A 145 -7.89 -7.87 13.94
C ILE A 145 -7.68 -9.10 14.80
N GLY A 146 -7.91 -9.02 16.12
CA GLY A 146 -7.83 -10.18 17.02
C GLY A 146 -8.85 -11.27 16.67
N VAL A 147 -10.10 -10.88 16.39
CA VAL A 147 -11.16 -11.79 15.94
C VAL A 147 -10.86 -12.40 14.57
N LEU A 148 -10.12 -11.71 13.70
CA LEU A 148 -9.68 -12.25 12.41
C LEU A 148 -8.50 -13.21 12.56
N VAL A 149 -7.46 -12.82 13.30
CA VAL A 149 -6.19 -13.55 13.39
C VAL A 149 -6.27 -14.74 14.34
N GLY A 150 -7.02 -14.64 15.43
CA GLY A 150 -7.15 -15.70 16.43
C GLY A 150 -7.66 -17.03 15.86
N PRO A 151 -8.81 -17.05 15.15
CA PRO A 151 -9.30 -18.24 14.47
C PRO A 151 -8.33 -18.74 13.39
N LEU A 152 -7.71 -17.85 12.61
CA LEU A 152 -6.73 -18.25 11.60
C LEU A 152 -5.54 -18.99 12.23
N TYR A 153 -5.03 -18.52 13.38
CA TYR A 153 -3.97 -19.20 14.12
C TYR A 153 -4.39 -20.60 14.58
N PHE A 154 -5.60 -20.74 15.13
CA PHE A 154 -6.08 -22.04 15.61
C PHE A 154 -6.20 -23.08 14.49
N TRP A 155 -6.67 -22.66 13.30
CA TRP A 155 -6.93 -23.58 12.19
C TRP A 155 -5.70 -23.83 11.30
N ILE A 156 -4.82 -22.82 11.14
CA ILE A 156 -3.80 -22.78 10.09
C ILE A 156 -2.38 -22.49 10.66
N GLY A 157 -2.24 -22.34 11.98
CA GLY A 157 -0.95 -22.11 12.67
C GLY A 157 -0.01 -23.33 12.73
N LYS A 158 -0.39 -24.47 12.13
CA LYS A 158 0.40 -25.70 12.11
C LYS A 158 1.44 -25.69 10.99
N GLY A 159 2.62 -26.25 11.26
CA GLY A 159 3.68 -26.49 10.31
C GLY A 159 4.09 -27.96 10.26
N THR A 160 4.74 -28.36 9.16
CA THR A 160 5.21 -29.74 8.93
C THR A 160 6.70 -29.74 8.59
N PHE A 161 7.46 -30.62 9.24
CA PHE A 161 8.82 -30.96 8.84
C PHE A 161 8.83 -32.35 8.22
N GLU A 162 9.44 -32.47 7.04
CA GLU A 162 9.66 -33.74 6.36
C GLU A 162 11.14 -34.13 6.55
N PHE A 163 11.37 -35.36 7.02
CA PHE A 163 12.68 -35.94 7.19
C PHE A 163 12.77 -37.24 6.41
N ASP A 164 13.89 -37.44 5.73
CA ASP A 164 14.23 -38.72 5.12
C ASP A 164 14.98 -39.56 6.17
N GLU A 165 14.29 -40.53 6.78
CA GLU A 165 14.95 -41.49 7.65
C GLU A 165 15.65 -42.54 6.80
N ILE A 166 16.97 -42.55 6.86
CA ILE A 166 17.80 -43.56 6.20
C ILE A 166 18.05 -44.68 7.20
N ALA A 167 17.29 -45.78 7.05
CA ALA A 167 17.54 -46.98 7.84
C ALA A 167 18.73 -47.74 7.24
N CYS A 168 19.84 -47.83 7.98
CA CYS A 168 20.97 -48.69 7.65
C CYS A 168 20.91 -49.95 8.51
N GLY A 169 21.00 -51.13 7.89
CA GLY A 169 21.04 -52.41 8.61
C GLY A 169 22.33 -52.55 9.42
N SER A 170 22.20 -52.56 10.75
CA SER A 170 23.12 -53.08 11.79
C SER A 170 24.64 -52.79 11.68
N SER A 171 25.15 -52.06 12.69
CA SER A 171 26.54 -52.02 13.20
C SER A 171 27.69 -52.17 12.20
N VAL A 172 28.31 -51.04 11.86
CA VAL A 172 29.59 -50.97 11.15
C VAL A 172 30.72 -51.48 12.06
N VAL A 173 31.12 -52.74 11.89
CA VAL A 173 32.53 -53.09 12.04
C VAL A 173 33.17 -52.81 10.69
N ALA A 174 34.11 -51.88 10.65
CA ALA A 174 34.80 -51.47 9.43
C ALA A 174 35.60 -52.65 8.86
N SER A 175 35.04 -53.32 7.84
CA SER A 175 35.80 -54.13 6.88
C SER A 175 35.04 -54.21 5.57
N ASP A 176 35.49 -53.33 4.68
CA ASP A 176 35.67 -53.46 3.24
C ASP A 176 34.85 -54.53 2.48
N SER A 177 33.84 -54.09 1.72
CA SER A 177 33.70 -54.31 0.27
C SER A 177 32.27 -54.00 -0.20
N GLY A 178 32.20 -53.33 -1.36
CA GLY A 178 31.07 -52.56 -1.87
C GLY A 178 29.70 -53.25 -1.92
N GLY A 179 28.72 -52.54 -1.37
CA GLY A 179 27.29 -52.73 -1.58
C GLY A 179 26.53 -51.64 -0.82
N ASP A 180 25.61 -50.92 -1.48
CA ASP A 180 24.75 -49.92 -0.84
C ASP A 180 23.84 -50.62 0.20
N ARG A 181 24.27 -50.64 1.47
CA ARG A 181 23.58 -51.29 2.60
C ARG A 181 22.59 -50.38 3.34
N CYS A 182 22.41 -49.15 2.87
CA CYS A 182 21.38 -48.23 3.32
C CYS A 182 20.36 -48.09 2.19
N ALA A 183 19.26 -48.85 2.25
CA ALA A 183 18.36 -49.02 1.11
C ALA A 183 16.91 -48.56 1.37
N THR A 184 16.53 -48.30 2.62
CA THR A 184 15.17 -47.85 2.94
C THR A 184 15.20 -46.39 3.37
N VAL A 185 14.77 -45.51 2.46
CA VAL A 185 14.45 -44.11 2.77
C VAL A 185 12.97 -44.04 3.10
N THR A 186 12.65 -43.85 4.38
CA THR A 186 11.26 -43.63 4.82
C THR A 186 11.05 -42.14 5.02
N ALA A 187 10.10 -41.56 4.29
CA ALA A 187 9.70 -40.17 4.50
C ALA A 187 8.84 -40.08 5.79
N LEU A 188 9.37 -39.40 6.80
CA LEU A 188 8.67 -39.14 8.06
C LEU A 188 8.26 -37.67 8.13
N SER A 189 7.00 -37.41 8.49
CA SER A 189 6.51 -36.05 8.71
C SER A 189 6.22 -35.78 10.18
N PHE A 190 6.77 -34.69 10.73
CA PHE A 190 6.50 -34.20 12.08
C PHE A 190 5.68 -32.90 12.01
N GLU A 191 4.50 -32.90 12.65
CA GLU A 191 3.67 -31.70 12.79
C GLU A 191 4.02 -30.93 14.07
N PHE A 192 4.14 -29.60 13.95
CA PHE A 192 4.33 -28.71 15.09
C PHE A 192 3.34 -27.54 15.06
N MET A 193 2.96 -27.05 16.23
CA MET A 193 2.25 -25.77 16.34
C MET A 193 3.30 -24.65 16.42
N ALA A 194 3.26 -23.71 15.46
CA ALA A 194 4.15 -22.56 15.51
C ALA A 194 3.80 -21.68 16.71
N ARG A 195 4.81 -21.06 17.33
CA ARG A 195 4.54 -20.07 18.37
C ARG A 195 3.76 -18.88 17.78
N PHE A 196 2.88 -18.30 18.58
CA PHE A 196 1.98 -17.23 18.14
C PHE A 196 2.73 -16.00 17.59
N ASP A 197 3.86 -15.64 18.18
CA ASP A 197 4.73 -14.54 17.72
C ASP A 197 5.28 -14.78 16.31
N ILE A 198 5.81 -15.97 16.03
CA ILE A 198 6.31 -16.33 14.70
C ILE A 198 5.17 -16.36 13.67
N TYR A 199 3.99 -16.82 14.07
CA TYR A 199 2.81 -16.81 13.21
C TYR A 199 2.39 -15.38 12.85
N LEU A 200 2.40 -14.45 13.82
CA LEU A 200 2.13 -13.03 13.56
C LEU A 200 3.15 -12.41 12.60
N VAL A 201 4.44 -12.72 12.76
CA VAL A 201 5.49 -12.31 11.80
C VAL A 201 5.14 -12.80 10.40
N GLY A 202 4.77 -14.08 10.25
CA GLY A 202 4.39 -14.68 8.98
C GLY A 202 3.20 -13.99 8.29
N ILE A 203 2.15 -13.63 9.05
CA ILE A 203 0.98 -12.90 8.53
C ILE A 203 1.36 -11.48 8.11
N VAL A 204 2.12 -10.75 8.95
CA VAL A 204 2.47 -9.36 8.64
C VAL A 204 3.33 -9.30 7.39
N CYS A 205 4.31 -10.20 7.27
CA CYS A 205 5.09 -10.35 6.04
C CYS A 205 4.19 -10.69 4.85
N PHE A 206 3.21 -11.60 5.01
CA PHE A 206 2.27 -11.96 3.95
C PHE A 206 1.47 -10.76 3.43
N ILE A 207 0.95 -9.92 4.34
CA ILE A 207 0.26 -8.68 3.98
C ILE A 207 1.26 -7.69 3.34
N GLY A 208 2.45 -7.59 3.92
CA GLY A 208 3.55 -6.76 3.41
C GLY A 208 3.96 -7.10 1.98
N TRP A 209 3.88 -8.38 1.57
CA TRP A 209 4.25 -8.82 0.23
C TRP A 209 3.38 -8.20 -0.85
N PHE A 210 2.09 -7.99 -0.62
CA PHE A 210 1.23 -7.32 -1.59
C PHE A 210 1.68 -5.88 -1.84
N LEU A 211 2.05 -5.16 -0.78
CA LEU A 211 2.56 -3.79 -0.90
C LEU A 211 3.98 -3.76 -1.47
N PHE A 212 4.84 -4.70 -1.09
CA PHE A 212 6.20 -4.78 -1.60
C PHE A 212 6.23 -5.14 -3.09
N VAL A 213 5.42 -6.10 -3.54
CA VAL A 213 5.27 -6.40 -4.98
C VAL A 213 4.82 -5.16 -5.75
N LEU A 214 3.81 -4.46 -5.23
CA LEU A 214 3.24 -3.28 -5.88
C LEU A 214 4.25 -2.12 -5.94
N PHE A 215 4.75 -1.68 -4.78
CA PHE A 215 5.60 -0.50 -4.65
C PHE A 215 7.06 -0.80 -4.95
N GLY A 216 7.60 -1.90 -4.44
CA GLY A 216 8.97 -2.34 -4.74
C GLY A 216 9.17 -2.62 -6.22
N GLY A 217 8.19 -3.28 -6.87
CA GLY A 217 8.24 -3.52 -8.31
C GLY A 217 8.25 -2.24 -9.16
N ILE A 218 7.40 -1.25 -8.82
CA ILE A 218 7.43 0.08 -9.45
C ILE A 218 8.76 0.79 -9.16
N GLY A 219 9.23 0.71 -7.92
CA GLY A 219 10.42 1.38 -7.42
C GLY A 219 11.70 0.98 -8.14
N LEU A 220 11.87 -0.33 -8.39
CA LEU A 220 13.04 -0.87 -9.10
C LEU A 220 13.27 -0.17 -10.45
N THR A 221 12.20 0.18 -11.16
CA THR A 221 12.32 0.93 -12.40
C THR A 221 12.28 2.45 -12.17
N ALA A 222 11.42 2.91 -11.28
CA ALA A 222 11.13 4.33 -11.12
C ALA A 222 12.29 5.13 -10.52
N VAL A 223 13.07 4.57 -9.58
CA VAL A 223 14.18 5.27 -8.94
C VAL A 223 15.23 5.74 -9.97
N PRO A 224 15.85 4.86 -10.77
CA PRO A 224 16.85 5.29 -11.74
C PRO A 224 16.27 6.21 -12.82
N MET A 225 15.10 5.86 -13.35
CA MET A 225 14.45 6.64 -14.40
C MET A 225 14.12 8.06 -13.93
N ASP A 226 13.55 8.24 -12.73
CA ASP A 226 13.17 9.56 -12.25
C ASP A 226 14.38 10.43 -11.91
N LEU A 227 15.48 9.85 -11.42
CA LEU A 227 16.73 10.57 -11.16
C LEU A 227 17.37 11.08 -12.46
N ILE A 228 17.42 10.24 -13.49
CA ILE A 228 17.95 10.62 -14.81
C ILE A 228 17.03 11.65 -15.49
N LEU A 229 15.71 11.42 -15.48
CA LEU A 229 14.75 12.36 -16.03
C LEU A 229 14.76 13.70 -15.29
N SER A 230 14.95 13.69 -13.97
CA SER A 230 15.08 14.94 -13.19
C SER A 230 16.31 15.75 -13.61
N PHE A 231 17.38 15.12 -14.09
CA PHE A 231 18.53 15.84 -14.64
C PHE A 231 18.24 16.43 -16.03
N ILE A 232 17.53 15.68 -16.88
CA ILE A 232 17.15 16.11 -18.24
C ILE A 232 16.17 17.30 -18.16
N ASP A 233 15.14 17.17 -17.33
CA ASP A 233 14.03 18.13 -17.18
C ASP A 233 14.30 19.21 -16.11
N ARG A 234 15.58 19.41 -15.76
CA ARG A 234 15.99 20.43 -14.78
C ARG A 234 15.61 21.85 -15.23
N PRO A 235 15.26 22.76 -14.31
CA PRO A 235 14.97 24.14 -14.66
C PRO A 235 16.24 24.84 -15.16
N LYS A 236 16.18 25.34 -16.40
CA LYS A 236 17.24 26.13 -17.04
C LYS A 236 16.91 27.62 -16.94
N PRO A 237 17.90 28.53 -16.92
CA PRO A 237 17.63 29.96 -16.91
C PRO A 237 16.78 30.38 -18.11
N VAL A 238 15.81 31.27 -17.86
CA VAL A 238 14.84 31.77 -18.86
C VAL A 238 14.93 33.30 -18.93
N ASP A 239 14.74 33.87 -20.12
CA ASP A 239 14.67 35.32 -20.34
C ASP A 239 13.38 35.95 -19.80
N ILE A 240 13.41 37.24 -19.47
CA ILE A 240 12.30 38.00 -18.86
C ILE A 240 11.05 37.97 -19.76
N ALA A 241 11.20 38.13 -21.07
CA ALA A 241 10.07 38.13 -21.99
C ALA A 241 9.37 36.75 -22.02
N THR A 242 10.17 35.68 -22.07
CA THR A 242 9.68 34.30 -22.07
C THR A 242 9.04 33.94 -20.72
N PHE A 243 9.61 34.42 -19.60
CA PHE A 243 9.03 34.26 -18.27
C PHE A 243 7.66 34.93 -18.18
N GLY A 244 7.51 36.15 -18.69
CA GLY A 244 6.24 36.86 -18.75
C GLY A 244 5.16 36.08 -19.51
N GLN A 245 5.51 35.52 -20.68
CA GLN A 245 4.58 34.72 -21.48
C GLN A 245 4.16 33.41 -20.79
N ARG A 246 5.13 32.67 -20.22
CA ARG A 246 4.84 31.42 -19.49
C ARG A 246 4.00 31.68 -18.24
N LYS A 247 4.31 32.73 -17.49
CA LYS A 247 3.55 33.16 -16.32
C LYS A 247 2.09 33.48 -16.68
N ARG A 248 1.84 34.16 -17.81
CA ARG A 248 0.47 34.41 -18.31
C ARG A 248 -0.25 33.11 -18.63
N THR A 249 0.40 32.20 -19.36
CA THR A 249 -0.19 30.90 -19.75
C THR A 249 -0.53 30.03 -18.53
N LEU A 250 0.35 29.98 -17.54
CA LEU A 250 0.09 29.30 -16.27
C LEU A 250 -1.05 29.98 -15.50
N GLY A 251 -1.10 31.31 -15.49
CA GLY A 251 -2.18 32.08 -14.85
C GLY A 251 -3.55 31.82 -15.49
N GLU A 252 -3.62 31.71 -16.81
CA GLU A 252 -4.85 31.32 -17.52
C GLU A 252 -5.27 29.89 -17.16
N THR A 253 -4.32 28.97 -17.09
CA THR A 253 -4.57 27.57 -16.70
C THR A 253 -5.05 27.49 -15.25
N ALA A 254 -4.43 28.25 -14.34
CA ALA A 254 -4.86 28.39 -12.95
C ALA A 254 -6.31 28.87 -12.84
N ARG A 255 -6.69 29.89 -13.63
CA ARG A 255 -8.05 30.42 -13.63
C ARG A 255 -9.07 29.38 -14.10
N LYS A 256 -8.76 28.64 -15.17
CA LYS A 256 -9.63 27.56 -15.67
C LYS A 256 -9.77 26.43 -14.65
N LEU A 257 -8.68 26.07 -13.94
CA LEU A 257 -8.74 25.09 -12.85
C LEU A 257 -9.56 25.62 -11.67
N GLN A 258 -9.45 26.89 -11.31
CA GLN A 258 -10.27 27.50 -10.27
C GLN A 258 -11.77 27.43 -10.61
N GLU A 259 -12.14 27.71 -11.86
CA GLU A 259 -13.50 27.56 -12.39
C GLU A 259 -13.96 26.08 -12.33
N ALA A 260 -13.11 25.13 -12.75
CA ALA A 260 -13.40 23.70 -12.67
C ALA A 260 -13.59 23.20 -11.22
N GLY A 261 -12.79 23.72 -10.27
CA GLY A 261 -12.91 23.41 -8.86
C GLY A 261 -14.21 23.95 -8.25
N ALA A 262 -14.63 25.15 -8.64
CA ALA A 262 -15.92 25.72 -8.24
C ALA A 262 -17.10 24.87 -8.75
N ASP A 263 -17.05 24.42 -10.00
CA ASP A 263 -18.05 23.54 -10.58
C ASP A 263 -18.10 22.19 -9.85
N LEU A 264 -16.95 21.54 -9.60
CA LEU A 264 -16.89 20.30 -8.82
C LEU A 264 -17.51 20.44 -7.42
N LYS A 265 -17.30 21.58 -6.75
CA LYS A 265 -17.90 21.86 -5.43
C LYS A 265 -19.42 21.97 -5.51
N VAL A 266 -19.96 22.60 -6.56
CA VAL A 266 -21.41 22.67 -6.80
C VAL A 266 -21.97 21.28 -7.08
N ARG A 267 -21.28 20.48 -7.91
CA ARG A 267 -21.69 19.10 -8.22
C ARG A 267 -21.72 18.22 -6.97
N ASP A 268 -20.72 18.31 -6.09
CA ASP A 268 -20.72 17.60 -4.80
C ASP A 268 -21.90 18.02 -3.90
N ALA A 269 -22.17 19.32 -3.81
CA ALA A 269 -23.30 19.84 -3.03
C ALA A 269 -24.66 19.36 -3.58
N ASN A 270 -24.83 19.36 -4.90
CA ASN A 270 -26.05 18.86 -5.55
C ASN A 270 -26.22 17.35 -5.33
N LEU A 271 -25.13 16.57 -5.43
CA LEU A 271 -25.16 15.13 -5.17
C LEU A 271 -25.57 14.80 -3.72
N LYS A 272 -25.13 15.61 -2.76
CA LYS A 272 -25.52 15.49 -1.34
C LYS A 272 -27.00 15.83 -1.12
N LYS A 273 -27.52 16.87 -1.81
CA LYS A 273 -28.93 17.30 -1.73
C LYS A 273 -29.89 16.29 -2.35
N ASP A 274 -29.50 15.65 -3.45
CA ASP A 274 -30.31 14.64 -4.15
C ASP A 274 -30.48 13.32 -3.38
N GLY A 275 -30.03 13.26 -2.12
CA GLY A 275 -30.15 12.10 -1.26
C GLY A 275 -29.26 10.97 -1.75
N GLY A 276 -27.94 11.14 -1.59
CA GLY A 276 -26.91 10.18 -1.97
C GLY A 276 -27.31 8.73 -1.65
N GLY A 277 -27.79 8.02 -2.68
CA GLY A 277 -28.08 6.60 -2.75
C GLY A 277 -28.26 5.84 -1.43
N LYS A 278 -29.26 6.17 -0.60
CA LYS A 278 -29.68 5.31 0.51
C LYS A 278 -30.61 4.21 -0.01
N GLY A 279 -30.01 3.22 -0.68
CA GLY A 279 -30.58 1.88 -0.74
C GLY A 279 -29.80 1.01 0.24
N TRP A 280 -30.45 0.54 1.31
CA TRP A 280 -29.86 -0.34 2.35
C TRP A 280 -29.14 -1.57 1.74
N LEU A 281 -29.51 -2.00 0.53
CA LEU A 281 -28.90 -3.14 -0.17
C LEU A 281 -27.99 -2.80 -1.37
N GLY A 282 -27.63 -1.54 -1.62
CA GLY A 282 -26.70 -1.19 -2.71
C GLY A 282 -27.21 -1.44 -4.15
N LEU A 283 -28.49 -1.78 -4.35
CA LEU A 283 -29.09 -2.08 -5.66
C LEU A 283 -29.48 -0.84 -6.49
N GLY A 284 -29.28 0.38 -5.98
CA GLY A 284 -29.54 1.64 -6.68
C GLY A 284 -28.31 2.18 -7.42
N GLY A 285 -27.99 1.64 -8.60
CA GLY A 285 -26.74 1.92 -9.32
C GLY A 285 -26.52 3.36 -9.82
N GLY A 286 -27.54 4.23 -9.85
CA GLY A 286 -27.43 5.60 -10.38
C GLY A 286 -26.58 6.54 -9.52
N GLY A 287 -26.84 6.59 -8.21
CA GLY A 287 -26.14 7.49 -7.28
C GLY A 287 -24.68 7.10 -7.04
N GLN A 288 -24.40 5.80 -6.94
CA GLN A 288 -23.02 5.30 -6.81
C GLN A 288 -22.17 5.57 -8.06
N ARG A 289 -22.76 5.48 -9.27
CA ARG A 289 -22.06 5.82 -10.51
C ARG A 289 -21.71 7.30 -10.59
N ALA A 290 -22.65 8.18 -10.22
CA ALA A 290 -22.43 9.62 -10.18
C ALA A 290 -21.36 9.99 -9.14
N HIS A 291 -21.39 9.38 -7.94
CA HIS A 291 -20.36 9.56 -6.91
C HIS A 291 -18.98 9.07 -7.38
N ARG A 292 -18.90 7.90 -8.03
CA ARG A 292 -17.64 7.38 -8.59
C ARG A 292 -17.11 8.29 -9.71
N LYS A 293 -17.99 8.86 -10.54
CA LYS A 293 -17.62 9.81 -11.59
C LYS A 293 -17.06 11.11 -10.99
N LEU A 294 -17.78 11.69 -10.02
CA LEU A 294 -17.34 12.88 -9.29
C LEU A 294 -15.97 12.66 -8.64
N GLN A 295 -15.77 11.51 -7.98
CA GLN A 295 -14.48 11.17 -7.37
C GLN A 295 -13.36 11.09 -8.42
N ARG A 296 -13.62 10.50 -9.60
CA ARG A 296 -12.63 10.45 -10.68
C ARG A 296 -12.29 11.83 -11.22
N ASP A 297 -13.29 12.69 -11.41
CA ASP A 297 -13.09 14.05 -11.91
C ASP A 297 -12.36 14.92 -10.88
N PHE A 298 -12.68 14.76 -9.58
CA PHE A 298 -11.94 15.38 -8.48
C PHE A 298 -10.47 14.95 -8.46
N ASN A 299 -10.19 13.65 -8.62
CA ASN A 299 -8.82 13.14 -8.67
C ASN A 299 -8.04 13.70 -9.88
N LYS A 300 -8.67 13.77 -11.07
CA LYS A 300 -8.05 14.40 -12.25
C LYS A 300 -7.76 15.88 -12.01
N PHE A 301 -8.68 16.57 -11.35
CA PHE A 301 -8.51 17.96 -10.96
C PHE A 301 -7.31 18.13 -10.02
N GLN A 302 -7.20 17.31 -8.97
CA GLN A 302 -6.02 17.29 -8.08
C GLN A 302 -4.72 17.06 -8.85
N GLN A 303 -4.69 16.09 -9.76
CA GLN A 303 -3.52 15.83 -10.60
C GLN A 303 -3.16 17.04 -11.49
N ALA A 304 -4.14 17.72 -12.06
CA ALA A 304 -3.92 18.90 -12.90
C ALA A 304 -3.38 20.10 -12.09
N VAL A 305 -3.92 20.32 -10.88
CA VAL A 305 -3.41 21.32 -9.93
C VAL A 305 -1.97 21.01 -9.54
N TYR A 306 -1.67 19.76 -9.18
CA TYR A 306 -0.32 19.31 -8.85
C TYR A 306 0.70 19.58 -9.98
N VAL A 307 0.35 19.25 -11.22
CA VAL A 307 1.22 19.50 -12.37
C VAL A 307 1.43 21.01 -12.57
N LEU A 308 0.37 21.81 -12.44
CA LEU A 308 0.44 23.27 -12.56
C LEU A 308 1.36 23.89 -11.49
N GLU A 309 1.21 23.48 -10.23
CA GLU A 309 2.05 23.97 -9.12
C GLU A 309 3.52 23.60 -9.32
N ARG A 310 3.78 22.37 -9.79
CA ARG A 310 5.13 21.92 -10.14
C ARG A 310 5.73 22.74 -11.29
N GLU A 311 4.96 23.03 -12.33
CA GLU A 311 5.40 23.87 -13.45
C GLU A 311 5.67 25.31 -12.99
N TRP A 312 4.85 25.86 -12.10
CA TRP A 312 5.08 27.16 -11.47
C TRP A 312 6.37 27.17 -10.65
N ALA A 313 6.60 26.16 -9.81
CA ALA A 313 7.84 26.04 -9.03
C ALA A 313 9.08 25.94 -9.93
N HIS A 314 9.01 25.17 -11.01
CA HIS A 314 10.07 25.11 -12.03
C HIS A 314 10.33 26.47 -12.67
N LEU A 315 9.27 27.20 -13.03
CA LEU A 315 9.38 28.54 -13.61
C LEU A 315 9.96 29.55 -12.62
N ASP A 316 9.57 29.49 -11.35
CA ASP A 316 10.06 30.38 -10.30
C ASP A 316 11.57 30.19 -10.07
N ILE A 317 12.03 28.95 -9.97
CA ILE A 317 13.46 28.61 -9.83
C ILE A 317 14.24 29.07 -11.07
N SER A 318 13.68 28.89 -12.27
CA SER A 318 14.33 29.27 -13.52
C SER A 318 14.66 30.76 -13.60
N MET A 319 13.81 31.62 -13.02
CA MET A 319 13.97 33.07 -13.04
C MET A 319 14.71 33.59 -11.80
N LYS A 320 14.24 33.25 -10.59
CA LYS A 320 14.80 33.79 -9.34
C LYS A 320 16.21 33.28 -9.04
N ARG A 321 16.46 32.00 -9.31
CA ARG A 321 17.74 31.33 -8.99
C ARG A 321 18.62 31.12 -10.23
N ARG A 322 18.19 31.60 -11.40
CA ARG A 322 18.84 31.36 -12.71
C ARG A 322 19.05 29.87 -13.02
N GLY A 323 18.12 29.01 -12.57
CA GLY A 323 18.17 27.57 -12.76
C GLY A 323 18.59 26.78 -11.51
N GLU A 324 18.66 25.46 -11.66
CA GLU A 324 19.10 24.56 -10.58
C GLU A 324 20.63 24.58 -10.41
N ASN A 325 21.11 24.39 -9.17
CA ASN A 325 22.53 24.26 -8.89
C ASN A 325 23.15 23.10 -9.72
N PRO A 326 24.22 23.36 -10.49
CA PRO A 326 24.89 22.33 -11.30
C PRO A 326 25.31 21.09 -10.50
N VAL A 327 25.78 21.26 -9.26
CA VAL A 327 26.23 20.14 -8.41
C VAL A 327 25.07 19.20 -8.08
N VAL A 328 23.91 19.75 -7.74
CA VAL A 328 22.70 18.94 -7.45
C VAL A 328 22.24 18.20 -8.71
N SER A 329 22.30 18.87 -9.86
CA SER A 329 21.94 18.27 -11.14
C SER A 329 22.85 17.09 -11.49
N VAL A 330 24.18 17.27 -11.43
CA VAL A 330 25.15 16.20 -11.70
C VAL A 330 25.04 15.08 -10.66
N GLY A 331 24.81 15.42 -9.39
CA GLY A 331 24.59 14.45 -8.32
C GLY A 331 23.38 13.55 -8.60
N LYS A 332 22.25 14.10 -9.07
CA LYS A 332 21.07 13.32 -9.49
C LYS A 332 21.39 12.36 -10.64
N LEU A 333 22.20 12.79 -11.62
CA LEU A 333 22.61 11.93 -12.73
C LEU A 333 23.47 10.76 -12.26
N ILE A 334 24.50 11.03 -11.43
CA ILE A 334 25.39 9.99 -10.89
C ILE A 334 24.57 8.99 -10.06
N LEU A 335 23.72 9.48 -9.15
CA LEU A 335 22.84 8.62 -8.36
C LEU A 335 21.87 7.82 -9.24
N GLY A 336 21.37 8.41 -10.33
CA GLY A 336 20.50 7.72 -11.29
C GLY A 336 21.21 6.58 -12.01
N ILE A 337 22.47 6.77 -12.42
CA ILE A 337 23.29 5.72 -13.04
C ILE A 337 23.58 4.61 -12.02
N LEU A 338 23.99 4.96 -10.80
CA LEU A 338 24.26 3.99 -9.73
C LEU A 338 23.02 3.17 -9.38
N ALA A 339 21.87 3.84 -9.21
CA ALA A 339 20.58 3.17 -9.01
C ALA A 339 20.21 2.27 -10.20
N GLY A 340 20.53 2.69 -11.43
CA GLY A 340 20.32 1.89 -12.65
C GLY A 340 21.12 0.60 -12.60
N CYS A 341 22.39 0.68 -12.21
CA CYS A 341 23.24 -0.50 -12.00
C CYS A 341 22.67 -1.41 -10.90
N LEU A 342 22.24 -0.85 -9.76
CA LEU A 342 21.65 -1.63 -8.66
C LEU A 342 20.34 -2.32 -9.08
N SER A 343 19.46 -1.66 -9.83
CA SER A 343 18.24 -2.29 -10.35
C SER A 343 18.54 -3.43 -11.32
N ILE A 344 19.51 -3.26 -12.21
CA ILE A 344 19.95 -4.32 -13.12
C ILE A 344 20.53 -5.49 -12.34
N MET A 345 21.38 -5.23 -11.34
CA MET A 345 21.91 -6.26 -10.44
C MET A 345 20.78 -7.03 -9.73
N TRP A 346 19.77 -6.33 -9.23
CA TRP A 346 18.60 -6.96 -8.60
C TRP A 346 17.78 -7.80 -9.58
N TRP A 347 17.52 -7.32 -10.80
CA TRP A 347 16.85 -8.12 -11.82
C TRP A 347 17.63 -9.38 -12.19
N LEU A 348 18.94 -9.25 -12.40
CA LEU A 348 19.81 -10.40 -12.68
C LEU A 348 19.82 -11.39 -11.51
N HIS A 349 19.92 -10.89 -10.27
CA HIS A 349 19.92 -11.74 -9.08
C HIS A 349 18.60 -12.49 -8.91
N ILE A 350 17.46 -11.80 -9.03
CA ILE A 350 16.14 -12.44 -8.97
C ILE A 350 15.99 -13.50 -10.07
N LEU A 351 16.41 -13.18 -11.29
CA LEU A 351 16.30 -14.08 -12.43
C LEU A 351 17.17 -15.33 -12.27
N LEU A 352 18.46 -15.16 -11.98
CA LEU A 352 19.46 -16.24 -11.98
C LEU A 352 19.42 -17.10 -10.71
N PHE A 353 19.12 -16.50 -9.57
CA PHE A 353 19.14 -17.19 -8.27
C PHE A 353 17.75 -17.67 -7.84
N MET A 354 16.71 -16.84 -8.00
CA MET A 354 15.39 -17.17 -7.42
C MET A 354 14.44 -17.84 -8.42
N ILE A 355 14.38 -17.33 -9.65
CA ILE A 355 13.40 -17.75 -10.67
C ILE A 355 13.87 -18.98 -11.44
N ILE A 356 15.02 -18.88 -12.12
CA ILE A 356 15.50 -19.97 -12.98
C ILE A 356 16.11 -21.06 -12.08
N ARG A 357 15.38 -22.18 -11.96
CA ARG A 357 15.80 -23.35 -11.20
C ARG A 357 16.04 -24.50 -12.15
N THR A 358 17.26 -25.02 -12.14
CA THR A 358 17.69 -26.11 -13.03
C THR A 358 18.05 -27.34 -12.21
N GLY A 359 17.41 -28.48 -12.50
CA GLY A 359 17.78 -29.78 -11.92
C GLY A 359 16.57 -30.71 -11.68
N PRO A 360 16.71 -32.02 -11.93
CA PRO A 360 15.72 -33.01 -11.50
C PRO A 360 15.79 -33.19 -9.96
N GLY A 361 14.65 -33.05 -9.28
CA GLY A 361 14.49 -33.31 -7.83
C GLY A 361 15.00 -32.21 -6.89
N ARG A 362 16.16 -31.58 -7.16
CA ARG A 362 16.66 -30.42 -6.38
C ARG A 362 16.61 -29.13 -7.22
N ARG A 363 15.88 -28.14 -6.71
CA ARG A 363 15.74 -26.79 -7.28
C ARG A 363 17.03 -25.98 -7.08
N LEU A 364 18.08 -26.31 -7.83
CA LEU A 364 19.34 -25.56 -7.78
C LEU A 364 19.23 -24.28 -8.60
N PRO A 365 19.74 -23.14 -8.10
CA PRO A 365 19.85 -21.90 -8.89
C PRO A 365 20.85 -22.08 -10.04
N VAL A 366 20.69 -21.32 -11.12
CA VAL A 366 21.66 -21.34 -12.23
C VAL A 366 23.03 -20.84 -11.76
N THR A 367 23.03 -19.70 -11.07
CA THR A 367 24.21 -19.16 -10.39
C THR A 367 23.79 -18.49 -9.08
N PRO A 368 24.59 -18.59 -8.01
CA PRO A 368 24.34 -17.81 -6.78
C PRO A 368 24.61 -16.31 -6.93
N PHE A 369 25.25 -15.88 -8.03
CA PHE A 369 25.53 -14.49 -8.44
C PHE A 369 25.94 -13.57 -7.28
N LEU A 370 25.04 -12.70 -6.76
CA LEU A 370 25.39 -11.76 -5.69
C LEU A 370 25.75 -12.47 -4.38
N ASN A 371 25.20 -13.65 -4.10
CA ASN A 371 25.61 -14.45 -2.95
C ASN A 371 27.09 -14.84 -3.05
N SER A 372 27.53 -15.31 -4.22
CA SER A 372 28.93 -15.65 -4.46
C SER A 372 29.84 -14.42 -4.37
N LEU A 373 29.40 -13.26 -4.87
CA LEU A 373 30.17 -12.03 -4.79
C LEU A 373 30.39 -11.59 -3.34
N LEU A 374 29.33 -11.54 -2.53
CA LEU A 374 29.40 -11.15 -1.12
C LEU A 374 30.22 -12.15 -0.30
N TRP A 375 30.06 -13.44 -0.57
CA TRP A 375 30.83 -14.49 0.07
C TRP A 375 32.32 -14.43 -0.31
N LEU A 376 32.66 -14.15 -1.57
CA LEU A 376 34.04 -13.97 -2.01
C LEU A 376 34.70 -12.76 -1.32
N MET A 377 33.99 -11.64 -1.23
CA MET A 377 34.47 -10.44 -0.54
C MET A 377 34.70 -10.71 0.96
N ASP A 378 33.79 -11.44 1.59
CA ASP A 378 33.91 -11.90 2.99
C ASP A 378 35.19 -12.73 3.19
N GLN A 379 35.43 -13.73 2.33
CA GLN A 379 36.63 -14.58 2.41
C GLN A 379 37.94 -13.88 2.10
N SER A 380 37.93 -12.87 1.22
CA SER A 380 39.12 -12.14 0.80
C SER A 380 39.67 -11.15 1.85
N GLY A 381 39.07 -11.09 3.04
CA GLY A 381 39.51 -10.24 4.15
C GLY A 381 38.89 -8.83 4.14
N VAL A 382 38.00 -8.51 3.20
CA VAL A 382 37.25 -7.24 3.14
C VAL A 382 35.80 -7.38 3.62
N PHE A 383 35.62 -8.08 4.74
CA PHE A 383 34.31 -8.38 5.31
C PHE A 383 33.41 -7.14 5.53
N ILE A 384 33.96 -6.04 6.03
CA ILE A 384 33.21 -4.80 6.26
C ILE A 384 32.63 -4.23 4.96
N ILE A 385 33.37 -4.36 3.85
CA ILE A 385 32.91 -3.91 2.53
C ILE A 385 31.79 -4.82 2.03
N SER A 386 31.89 -6.14 2.23
CA SER A 386 30.81 -7.08 1.93
C SER A 386 29.53 -6.74 2.70
N LEU A 387 29.67 -6.46 4.00
CA LEU A 387 28.56 -6.05 4.85
C LEU A 387 27.91 -4.74 4.39
N ALA A 388 28.72 -3.73 4.05
CA ALA A 388 28.25 -2.46 3.53
C ALA A 388 27.57 -2.60 2.16
N MET A 389 28.06 -3.48 1.29
CA MET A 389 27.43 -3.79 0.02
C MET A 389 26.08 -4.49 0.23
N TYR A 390 26.02 -5.48 1.12
CA TYR A 390 24.77 -6.14 1.49
C TYR A 390 23.75 -5.15 2.07
N ALA A 391 24.17 -4.29 3.01
CA ALA A 391 23.33 -3.22 3.53
C ALA A 391 22.82 -2.30 2.41
N THR A 392 23.70 -1.87 1.50
CA THR A 392 23.33 -1.02 0.36
C THR A 392 22.28 -1.68 -0.53
N LEU A 393 22.43 -2.97 -0.84
CA LEU A 393 21.47 -3.71 -1.67
C LEU A 393 20.08 -3.79 -1.03
N VAL A 394 20.00 -4.03 0.28
CA VAL A 394 18.72 -4.13 0.99
C VAL A 394 18.09 -2.75 1.22
N PHE A 395 18.85 -1.74 1.62
CA PHE A 395 18.35 -0.36 1.74
C PHE A 395 17.92 0.23 0.40
N TYR A 396 18.52 -0.22 -0.71
CA TYR A 396 18.06 0.12 -2.05
C TYR A 396 16.63 -0.38 -2.31
N LEU A 397 16.26 -1.59 -1.87
CA LEU A 397 14.89 -2.08 -1.97
C LEU A 397 13.91 -1.25 -1.14
N LEU A 398 14.31 -0.83 0.07
CA LEU A 398 13.49 0.08 0.88
C LEU A 398 13.28 1.42 0.17
N THR A 399 14.33 1.95 -0.47
CA THR A 399 14.24 3.17 -1.31
C THR A 399 13.31 2.98 -2.51
N CYS A 400 13.34 1.79 -3.14
CA CYS A 400 12.41 1.42 -4.19
C CYS A 400 10.97 1.45 -3.69
N VAL A 401 10.68 0.88 -2.52
CA VAL A 401 9.34 0.92 -1.91
C VAL A 401 8.90 2.36 -1.67
N ILE A 402 9.72 3.20 -1.04
CA ILE A 402 9.40 4.62 -0.78
C ILE A 402 9.04 5.32 -2.09
N LYS A 403 9.89 5.16 -3.12
CA LYS A 403 9.66 5.77 -4.42
C LYS A 403 8.42 5.23 -5.13
N GLY A 404 8.17 3.93 -4.99
CA GLY A 404 6.98 3.24 -5.48
C GLY A 404 5.70 3.78 -4.85
N CYS A 405 5.68 3.95 -3.53
CA CYS A 405 4.56 4.56 -2.80
C CYS A 405 4.25 5.96 -3.34
N PHE A 406 5.26 6.81 -3.50
CA PHE A 406 5.08 8.19 -3.96
C PHE A 406 4.58 8.26 -5.41
N LYS A 407 5.06 7.35 -6.27
CA LYS A 407 4.70 7.34 -7.70
C LYS A 407 3.35 6.66 -7.98
N PHE A 408 3.05 5.57 -7.26
CA PHE A 408 1.78 4.86 -7.38
C PHE A 408 0.62 5.71 -6.87
N GLY A 409 0.80 6.40 -5.74
CA GLY A 409 -0.21 7.28 -5.15
C GLY A 409 -0.73 8.37 -6.09
N MET A 410 0.04 8.75 -7.11
CA MET A 410 -0.36 9.74 -8.11
C MET A 410 -0.87 9.17 -9.45
N ARG A 411 -0.82 7.85 -9.70
CA ARG A 411 -1.03 7.30 -11.05
C ARG A 411 -2.04 6.16 -11.18
N ILE A 412 -2.19 5.28 -10.19
CA ILE A 412 -3.04 4.07 -10.32
C ILE A 412 -4.09 4.06 -9.20
N PHE A 413 -5.28 4.58 -9.52
CA PHE A 413 -6.33 4.94 -8.56
C PHE A 413 -7.46 3.91 -8.44
N LEU A 414 -7.19 2.64 -8.73
CA LEU A 414 -8.28 1.70 -9.04
C LEU A 414 -9.05 1.17 -7.82
N PHE A 415 -8.46 1.21 -6.61
CA PHE A 415 -9.08 0.58 -5.43
C PHE A 415 -9.12 1.45 -4.15
N PHE A 416 -8.18 2.37 -3.91
CA PHE A 416 -8.18 3.25 -2.74
C PHE A 416 -7.61 4.63 -3.09
N PRO A 417 -8.17 5.75 -2.58
CA PRO A 417 -7.53 7.06 -2.66
C PRO A 417 -6.29 7.03 -1.74
N ILE A 418 -5.14 6.69 -2.30
CA ILE A 418 -3.86 6.78 -1.60
C ILE A 418 -3.49 8.26 -1.58
N HIS A 419 -3.21 8.79 -0.39
CA HIS A 419 -2.78 10.18 -0.24
C HIS A 419 -1.37 10.35 -0.82
N PRO A 420 -1.19 11.16 -1.89
CA PRO A 420 0.14 11.38 -2.45
C PRO A 420 1.02 12.13 -1.44
N MET A 421 2.33 11.87 -1.47
CA MET A 421 3.31 12.70 -0.79
C MET A 421 3.78 13.80 -1.73
N GLU A 422 3.59 15.04 -1.31
CA GLU A 422 3.94 16.25 -2.04
C GLU A 422 4.96 17.08 -1.24
N PRO A 423 6.07 17.52 -1.86
CA PRO A 423 6.99 18.43 -1.21
C PRO A 423 6.26 19.69 -0.73
N HIS A 424 6.43 20.03 0.55
CA HIS A 424 5.81 21.19 1.20
C HIS A 424 4.27 21.24 1.22
N ASN A 425 3.57 20.14 0.96
CA ASN A 425 2.11 20.13 0.86
C ASN A 425 1.47 18.82 1.39
N THR A 426 2.22 18.01 2.14
CA THR A 426 1.71 16.74 2.68
C THR A 426 1.12 16.95 4.07
N HIS A 427 -0.19 16.73 4.22
CA HIS A 427 -0.86 16.72 5.53
C HIS A 427 -0.38 15.56 6.42
N CYS A 428 -0.41 15.75 7.74
CA CYS A 428 0.00 14.72 8.72
C CYS A 428 -0.74 13.38 8.55
N THR A 429 -2.04 13.40 8.21
CA THR A 429 -2.83 12.17 7.93
C THR A 429 -2.24 11.38 6.75
N SER A 430 -1.83 12.07 5.69
CA SER A 430 -1.19 11.47 4.53
C SER A 430 0.17 10.86 4.87
N PHE A 431 0.96 11.52 5.74
CA PHE A 431 2.22 11.00 6.24
C PHE A 431 2.04 9.71 7.04
N LEU A 432 1.09 9.69 7.98
CA LEU A 432 0.80 8.50 8.80
C LEU A 432 0.41 7.31 7.92
N PHE A 433 -0.45 7.54 6.91
CA PHE A 433 -0.83 6.49 5.97
C PHE A 433 0.35 5.94 5.16
N ASN A 434 1.15 6.82 4.55
CA ASN A 434 2.30 6.40 3.75
C ASN A 434 3.37 5.71 4.59
N THR A 435 3.56 6.15 5.84
CA THR A 435 4.52 5.50 6.75
C THR A 435 4.03 4.13 7.21
N ALA A 436 2.72 3.96 7.44
CA ALA A 436 2.14 2.64 7.71
C ALA A 436 2.36 1.68 6.52
N MET A 437 2.16 2.15 5.29
CA MET A 437 2.45 1.33 4.09
C MET A 437 3.94 1.00 3.97
N LEU A 438 4.84 1.94 4.29
CA LEU A 438 6.28 1.73 4.29
C LEU A 438 6.70 0.67 5.31
N LEU A 439 6.25 0.80 6.57
CA LEU A 439 6.57 -0.12 7.65
C LEU A 439 6.02 -1.53 7.39
N LEU A 440 4.81 -1.62 6.83
CA LEU A 440 4.24 -2.90 6.43
C LEU A 440 5.03 -3.53 5.28
N SER A 441 5.45 -2.74 4.29
CA SER A 441 6.26 -3.23 3.17
C SER A 441 7.67 -3.66 3.59
N SER A 442 8.28 -2.99 4.57
CA SER A 442 9.64 -3.34 5.03
C SER A 442 9.70 -4.75 5.63
N THR A 443 8.61 -5.25 6.22
CA THR A 443 8.53 -6.64 6.70
C THR A 443 8.71 -7.66 5.57
N ALA A 444 8.16 -7.40 4.39
CA ALA A 444 8.33 -8.24 3.22
C ALA A 444 9.69 -8.03 2.54
N VAL A 445 10.24 -6.81 2.56
CA VAL A 445 11.62 -6.55 2.09
C VAL A 445 12.61 -7.43 2.85
N ILE A 446 12.43 -7.61 4.16
CA ILE A 446 13.30 -8.44 5.00
C ILE A 446 13.18 -9.91 4.60
N GLN A 447 11.95 -10.44 4.53
CA GLN A 447 11.73 -11.83 4.14
C GLN A 447 12.26 -12.13 2.72
N PHE A 448 12.02 -11.22 1.77
CA PHE A 448 12.55 -11.31 0.42
C PHE A 448 14.07 -11.31 0.41
N SER A 449 14.70 -10.40 1.17
CA SER A 449 16.16 -10.30 1.22
C SER A 449 16.80 -11.54 1.84
N GLN A 450 16.18 -12.12 2.87
CA GLN A 450 16.62 -13.42 3.41
C GLN A 450 16.52 -14.53 2.38
N SER A 451 15.41 -14.60 1.65
CA SER A 451 15.24 -15.60 0.59
C SER A 451 16.21 -15.38 -0.58
N ALA A 452 16.50 -14.12 -0.93
CA ALA A 452 17.40 -13.76 -2.03
C ALA A 452 18.86 -13.97 -1.67
N PHE A 453 19.23 -13.85 -0.39
CA PHE A 453 20.60 -13.97 0.09
C PHE A 453 20.80 -15.18 1.02
N SER A 454 20.05 -16.27 0.82
CA SER A 454 20.07 -17.43 1.74
C SER A 454 21.46 -18.07 1.89
N ASP A 455 22.28 -18.03 0.84
CA ASP A 455 23.65 -18.58 0.88
C ASP A 455 24.60 -17.66 1.66
N TYR A 456 24.50 -16.34 1.44
CA TYR A 456 25.33 -15.35 2.12
C TYR A 456 24.89 -15.12 3.58
N ALA A 457 23.58 -15.09 3.85
CA ALA A 457 22.98 -14.89 5.17
C ALA A 457 22.71 -16.21 5.93
N ARG A 458 23.32 -17.32 5.51
CA ARG A 458 23.20 -18.61 6.19
C ARG A 458 23.64 -18.54 7.65
N LEU A 459 23.03 -19.37 8.49
CA LEU A 459 23.31 -19.49 9.93
C LEU A 459 22.97 -18.23 10.76
N THR A 460 22.13 -17.35 10.24
CA THR A 460 21.57 -16.21 10.97
C THR A 460 20.26 -16.58 11.66
N ASP A 461 19.85 -15.81 12.67
CA ASP A 461 18.54 -16.04 13.32
C ASP A 461 17.38 -15.67 12.37
N ALA A 462 17.59 -14.69 11.49
CA ALA A 462 16.66 -14.34 10.44
C ALA A 462 16.37 -15.55 9.51
N GLU A 463 17.40 -16.28 9.07
CA GLU A 463 17.22 -17.48 8.23
C GLU A 463 16.39 -18.56 8.94
N LEU A 464 16.58 -18.74 10.25
CA LEU A 464 15.76 -19.65 11.05
C LEU A 464 14.28 -19.21 11.04
N ILE A 465 14.00 -17.94 11.31
CA ILE A 465 12.62 -17.42 11.38
C ILE A 465 11.93 -17.50 10.00
N PHE A 466 12.55 -16.92 8.97
CA PHE A 466 11.89 -16.72 7.66
C PHE A 466 11.94 -17.96 6.78
N SER A 467 13.09 -18.63 6.69
CA SER A 467 13.31 -19.73 5.74
C SER A 467 13.02 -21.10 6.33
N THR A 468 13.14 -21.26 7.66
CA THR A 468 12.89 -22.56 8.33
C THR A 468 11.50 -22.63 8.95
N LEU A 469 11.09 -21.64 9.76
CA LEU A 469 9.84 -21.70 10.50
C LEU A 469 8.63 -21.27 9.66
N ILE A 470 8.67 -20.05 9.09
CA ILE A 470 7.54 -19.48 8.34
C ILE A 470 7.26 -20.26 7.04
N ARG A 471 8.31 -20.70 6.34
CA ARG A 471 8.18 -21.44 5.06
C ARG A 471 7.57 -22.84 5.23
N ARG A 472 7.57 -23.39 6.45
CA ARG A 472 7.03 -24.74 6.75
C ARG A 472 5.61 -24.70 7.32
N LEU A 473 5.01 -23.53 7.46
CA LEU A 473 3.59 -23.40 7.82
C LEU A 473 2.70 -23.95 6.71
N THR A 474 1.59 -24.61 7.05
CA THR A 474 0.72 -25.29 6.07
C THR A 474 0.22 -24.37 4.94
N PHE A 475 -0.45 -23.26 5.26
CA PHE A 475 -0.97 -22.33 4.24
C PHE A 475 0.10 -21.37 3.70
N LEU A 476 0.79 -20.64 4.61
CA LEU A 476 1.80 -19.66 4.22
C LEU A 476 2.99 -20.32 3.51
N GLY A 477 3.36 -21.52 3.92
CA GLY A 477 4.45 -22.28 3.32
C GLY A 477 4.18 -22.69 1.88
N TRP A 478 2.92 -22.98 1.49
CA TRP A 478 2.60 -23.24 0.09
C TRP A 478 2.89 -22.01 -0.80
N ILE A 479 2.55 -20.82 -0.33
CA ILE A 479 2.77 -19.57 -1.07
C ILE A 479 4.27 -19.26 -1.18
N TYR A 480 5.00 -19.37 -0.07
CA TYR A 480 6.43 -19.05 -0.01
C TYR A 480 7.32 -20.12 -0.66
N THR A 481 6.91 -21.39 -0.66
CA THR A 481 7.66 -22.47 -1.32
C THR A 481 7.57 -22.40 -2.84
N ASN A 482 6.47 -21.83 -3.36
CA ASN A 482 6.28 -21.61 -4.79
C ASN A 482 6.78 -20.24 -5.27
N ASP A 483 7.32 -19.40 -4.38
CA ASP A 483 7.89 -18.08 -4.68
C ASP A 483 6.95 -17.18 -5.49
N ILE A 484 5.64 -17.33 -5.32
CA ILE A 484 4.60 -16.68 -6.14
C ILE A 484 4.84 -15.17 -6.20
N PHE A 485 5.09 -14.54 -5.04
CA PHE A 485 5.31 -13.11 -4.97
C PHE A 485 6.60 -12.66 -5.67
N VAL A 486 7.64 -13.50 -5.76
CA VAL A 486 8.88 -13.17 -6.47
C VAL A 486 8.63 -13.10 -7.98
N TYR A 487 7.87 -14.06 -8.53
CA TYR A 487 7.45 -14.01 -9.93
C TYR A 487 6.62 -12.76 -10.25
N VAL A 488 5.67 -12.43 -9.38
CA VAL A 488 4.81 -11.25 -9.57
C VAL A 488 5.61 -9.96 -9.42
N LEU A 489 6.53 -9.86 -8.45
CA LEU A 489 7.44 -8.72 -8.28
C LEU A 489 8.28 -8.49 -9.55
N PHE A 490 8.90 -9.57 -10.06
CA PHE A 490 9.72 -9.52 -11.26
C PHE A 490 8.90 -9.08 -12.46
N GLY A 491 7.78 -9.77 -12.75
CA GLY A 491 6.89 -9.42 -13.86
C GLY A 491 6.35 -7.99 -13.78
N TRP A 492 5.91 -7.56 -12.60
CA TRP A 492 5.40 -6.21 -12.36
C TRP A 492 6.49 -5.14 -12.56
N SER A 493 7.72 -5.41 -12.14
CA SER A 493 8.85 -4.49 -12.38
C SER A 493 9.14 -4.30 -13.88
N PHE A 494 8.98 -5.34 -14.71
CA PHE A 494 9.12 -5.22 -16.17
C PHE A 494 7.95 -4.52 -16.83
N VAL A 495 6.71 -4.77 -16.38
CA VAL A 495 5.53 -4.04 -16.87
C VAL A 495 5.71 -2.54 -16.60
N THR A 496 6.18 -2.18 -15.41
CA THR A 496 6.43 -0.77 -15.05
C THR A 496 7.60 -0.19 -15.84
N LEU A 497 8.65 -0.97 -16.17
CA LEU A 497 9.71 -0.57 -17.09
C LEU A 497 9.18 -0.21 -18.47
N ILE A 498 8.43 -1.12 -19.10
CA ILE A 498 7.85 -0.88 -20.43
C ILE A 498 6.94 0.36 -20.39
N TYR A 499 6.09 0.47 -19.35
CA TYR A 499 5.22 1.62 -19.19
C TYR A 499 5.99 2.94 -19.05
N LEU A 500 7.05 2.99 -18.24
CA LEU A 500 7.86 4.20 -18.03
C LEU A 500 8.76 4.54 -19.22
N LEU A 501 9.14 3.56 -20.04
CA LEU A 501 9.85 3.80 -21.31
C LEU A 501 8.92 4.45 -22.35
N ILE A 502 7.66 4.01 -22.43
CA ILE A 502 6.67 4.57 -23.36
C ILE A 502 6.15 5.93 -22.87
N ARG A 503 5.90 6.05 -21.56
CA ARG A 503 5.36 7.26 -20.91
C ARG A 503 6.28 7.71 -19.77
N PRO A 504 7.45 8.29 -20.09
CA PRO A 504 8.38 8.77 -19.07
C PRO A 504 7.84 9.97 -18.30
N ARG A 505 6.98 10.79 -18.94
CA ARG A 505 6.45 12.04 -18.38
C ARG A 505 4.96 11.96 -18.10
N ASP A 506 4.55 12.57 -17.00
CA ASP A 506 3.14 12.82 -16.70
C ASP A 506 2.64 13.96 -17.59
N LYS A 507 1.55 13.72 -18.32
CA LYS A 507 0.82 14.78 -19.00
C LYS A 507 -0.37 15.17 -18.11
N PRO A 508 -0.62 16.47 -17.87
CA PRO A 508 -1.81 16.87 -17.13
C PRO A 508 -3.06 16.40 -17.89
N ALA A 509 -4.15 16.15 -17.14
CA ALA A 509 -5.46 16.04 -17.75
C ALA A 509 -5.75 17.36 -18.49
N ASP A 510 -6.25 17.28 -19.72
CA ASP A 510 -6.56 18.49 -20.49
C ASP A 510 -7.68 19.24 -19.75
N VAL A 511 -7.45 20.51 -19.45
CA VAL A 511 -8.43 21.33 -18.74
C VAL A 511 -9.73 21.44 -19.54
N SER A 512 -9.67 21.26 -20.87
CA SER A 512 -10.85 21.17 -21.74
C SER A 512 -11.77 19.98 -21.42
N ASP A 513 -11.25 18.92 -20.81
CA ASP A 513 -12.02 17.73 -20.45
C ASP A 513 -13.04 18.04 -19.33
N PHE A 514 -12.70 18.93 -18.39
CA PHE A 514 -13.62 19.33 -17.32
C PHE A 514 -14.78 20.17 -17.85
N ALA A 515 -14.50 21.07 -18.80
CA ALA A 515 -15.51 21.88 -19.46
C ALA A 515 -16.51 21.01 -20.24
N LYS A 516 -16.00 20.10 -21.08
CA LYS A 516 -16.83 19.13 -21.83
C LYS A 516 -17.67 18.24 -20.90
N ALA A 517 -17.09 17.81 -19.77
CA ALA A 517 -17.81 17.00 -18.79
C ALA A 517 -18.96 17.76 -18.12
N SER A 518 -18.77 19.06 -17.84
CA SER A 518 -19.81 19.94 -17.31
C SER A 518 -20.94 20.15 -18.32
N GLU A 519 -20.60 20.49 -19.56
CA GLU A 519 -21.57 20.69 -20.66
C GLU A 519 -22.43 19.44 -20.90
N HIS A 520 -21.80 18.27 -20.98
CA HIS A 520 -22.52 17.01 -21.20
C HIS A 520 -23.49 16.68 -20.04
N GLU A 521 -23.14 17.05 -18.81
CA GLU A 521 -23.97 16.82 -17.63
C GLU A 521 -25.15 17.79 -17.57
N GLN A 522 -24.94 19.05 -17.96
CA GLN A 522 -26.01 20.03 -18.15
C GLN A 522 -26.99 19.57 -19.25
N LEU A 523 -26.48 19.09 -20.38
CA LEU A 523 -27.30 18.50 -21.46
C LEU A 523 -28.13 17.30 -20.96
N GLN A 524 -27.52 16.40 -20.18
CA GLN A 524 -28.24 15.27 -19.58
C GLN A 524 -29.31 15.71 -18.57
N ALA A 525 -29.03 16.74 -17.77
CA ALA A 525 -29.98 17.30 -16.83
C ALA A 525 -31.18 17.93 -17.57
N MET A 526 -30.93 18.70 -18.63
CA MET A 526 -31.98 19.27 -19.49
C MET A 526 -32.83 18.17 -20.13
N ALA A 527 -32.20 17.14 -20.72
CA ALA A 527 -32.91 16.02 -21.31
C ALA A 527 -33.75 15.23 -20.29
N LYS A 528 -33.29 15.14 -19.03
CA LYS A 528 -34.05 14.51 -17.94
C LYS A 528 -35.24 15.37 -17.51
N MET A 529 -35.07 16.69 -17.44
CA MET A 529 -36.18 17.63 -17.16
C MET A 529 -37.24 17.56 -18.25
N GLU A 530 -36.83 17.53 -19.51
CA GLU A 530 -37.73 17.40 -20.65
C GLU A 530 -38.52 16.09 -20.60
N LYS A 531 -37.87 14.95 -20.36
CA LYS A 531 -38.55 13.67 -20.17
C LYS A 531 -39.52 13.67 -18.98
N ASN A 532 -39.18 14.35 -17.90
CA ASN A 532 -40.04 14.46 -16.73
C ASN A 532 -41.26 15.35 -17.01
N ALA A 533 -41.07 16.48 -17.71
CA ALA A 533 -42.15 17.35 -18.18
C ALA A 533 -43.07 16.60 -19.14
N GLU A 534 -42.53 15.80 -20.06
CA GLU A 534 -43.32 14.98 -20.98
C GLU A 534 -44.15 13.92 -20.23
N LYS A 535 -43.56 13.28 -19.21
CA LYS A 535 -44.28 12.33 -18.33
C LYS A 535 -45.39 13.02 -17.53
N ALA A 536 -45.12 14.19 -16.97
CA ALA A 536 -46.12 14.98 -16.24
C ALA A 536 -47.28 15.38 -17.16
N ALA A 537 -46.98 15.88 -18.37
CA ALA A 537 -48.00 16.20 -19.37
C ALA A 537 -48.82 14.97 -19.80
N ARG A 538 -48.19 13.79 -19.94
CA ARG A 538 -48.91 12.53 -20.19
C ARG A 538 -49.79 12.12 -19.00
N GLN A 539 -49.35 12.34 -17.77
CA GLN A 539 -50.15 12.08 -16.57
C GLN A 539 -51.36 13.01 -16.50
N GLU A 540 -51.18 14.32 -16.73
CA GLU A 540 -52.28 15.28 -16.79
C GLU A 540 -53.31 14.94 -17.88
N LYS A 541 -52.85 14.54 -19.08
CA LYS A 541 -53.74 14.07 -20.15
C LYS A 541 -54.52 12.81 -19.74
N LYS A 542 -53.87 11.85 -19.09
CA LYS A 542 -54.52 10.65 -18.56
C LYS A 542 -55.53 10.98 -17.47
N GLU A 543 -55.22 11.96 -16.60
CA GLU A 543 -56.10 12.39 -15.52
C GLU A 543 -57.33 13.14 -16.07
N LYS A 544 -57.15 14.04 -17.04
CA LYS A 544 -58.27 14.69 -17.76
C LYS A 544 -59.16 13.67 -18.47
N ALA A 545 -58.58 12.73 -19.21
CA ALA A 545 -59.34 11.66 -19.86
C ALA A 545 -60.07 10.74 -18.87
N ARG A 546 -59.52 10.55 -17.66
CA ARG A 546 -60.19 9.82 -16.58
C ARG A 546 -61.37 10.62 -16.02
N LYS A 547 -61.21 11.91 -15.75
CA LYS A 547 -62.29 12.81 -15.29
C LYS A 547 -63.44 12.87 -16.31
N GLU A 548 -63.14 13.00 -17.61
CA GLU A 548 -64.16 12.93 -18.68
C GLU A 548 -64.89 11.58 -18.74
N ARG A 549 -64.21 10.46 -18.47
CA ARG A 549 -64.85 9.14 -18.39
C ARG A 549 -65.73 8.98 -17.15
N GLU A 550 -65.33 9.56 -16.02
CA GLU A 550 -66.13 9.61 -14.79
C GLU A 550 -67.37 10.51 -14.97
N GLU A 551 -67.24 11.65 -15.64
CA GLU A 551 -68.35 12.56 -15.97
C GLU A 551 -69.34 11.96 -16.98
N LYS A 552 -68.85 11.25 -18.01
CA LYS A 552 -69.70 10.45 -18.92
C LYS A 552 -70.38 9.27 -18.23
N ARG A 553 -69.82 8.75 -17.13
CA ARG A 553 -70.49 7.76 -16.27
C ARG A 553 -71.52 8.39 -15.33
N GLY A 554 -71.29 9.61 -14.86
CA GLY A 554 -72.27 10.39 -14.07
C GLY A 554 -73.46 10.91 -14.88
N ASN A 555 -73.27 11.24 -16.15
CA ASN A 555 -74.34 11.74 -17.04
C ASN A 555 -75.09 10.62 -17.78
N LYS A 556 -74.62 9.37 -17.67
CA LYS A 556 -75.53 8.22 -17.78
C LYS A 556 -76.24 8.07 -16.44
N GLY A 557 -77.17 8.99 -16.20
CA GLY A 557 -78.38 8.66 -15.47
C GLY A 557 -78.98 7.44 -16.14
N VAL A 558 -78.62 6.26 -15.62
CA VAL A 558 -79.38 5.06 -15.84
C VAL A 558 -80.74 5.38 -15.23
N THR A 559 -81.69 5.74 -16.08
CA THR A 559 -83.09 5.41 -15.85
C THR A 559 -83.14 3.90 -15.62
N LEU A 560 -82.99 3.51 -14.35
CA LEU A 560 -83.38 2.18 -13.91
C LEU A 560 -84.86 2.06 -14.26
N PRO A 561 -85.28 1.06 -15.06
CA PRO A 561 -86.68 0.68 -15.04
C PRO A 561 -87.03 0.29 -13.62
N ASP A 562 -88.19 0.78 -13.19
CA ASP A 562 -88.77 0.67 -11.86
C ASP A 562 -89.22 -0.79 -11.58
N THR A 563 -88.27 -1.73 -11.60
CA THR A 563 -88.54 -3.17 -11.44
C THR A 563 -87.65 -3.86 -10.39
N ILE A 564 -86.87 -3.11 -9.61
CA ILE A 564 -86.14 -3.64 -8.44
C ILE A 564 -86.67 -3.03 -7.12
N GLY A 565 -87.79 -2.31 -7.16
CA GLY A 565 -88.52 -1.89 -5.95
C GLY A 565 -89.52 -2.93 -5.42
N LYS A 566 -90.05 -3.80 -6.29
CA LYS A 566 -91.10 -4.77 -5.90
C LYS A 566 -90.56 -6.12 -5.38
N GLY A 567 -89.39 -6.56 -5.82
CA GLY A 567 -88.79 -7.83 -5.33
C GLY A 567 -88.22 -7.73 -3.91
N ARG A 568 -87.69 -6.56 -3.52
CA ARG A 568 -87.04 -6.39 -2.21
C ARG A 568 -88.03 -6.18 -1.06
N ALA A 569 -89.21 -5.62 -1.34
CA ALA A 569 -90.29 -5.52 -0.36
C ALA A 569 -90.95 -6.88 -0.08
N GLN A 570 -91.05 -7.74 -1.09
CA GLN A 570 -91.59 -9.09 -0.93
C GLN A 570 -90.62 -10.01 -0.16
N MET A 571 -89.31 -9.91 -0.43
CA MET A 571 -88.29 -10.71 0.29
C MET A 571 -88.06 -10.24 1.73
N MET A 572 -88.21 -8.94 2.03
CA MET A 572 -88.13 -8.42 3.42
C MET A 572 -89.41 -8.69 4.22
N GLY A 573 -90.55 -8.92 3.56
CA GLY A 573 -91.77 -9.43 4.21
C GLY A 573 -91.62 -10.89 4.64
N GLU A 574 -91.12 -11.74 3.74
CA GLU A 574 -90.94 -13.18 4.02
C GLU A 574 -89.81 -13.47 5.03
N MET A 575 -88.74 -12.66 5.07
CA MET A 575 -87.70 -12.81 6.10
C MET A 575 -88.18 -12.44 7.52
N LYS A 576 -89.24 -11.63 7.64
CA LYS A 576 -89.79 -11.25 8.95
C LYS A 576 -90.77 -12.29 9.52
N GLU A 577 -91.39 -13.11 8.68
CA GLU A 577 -92.20 -14.26 9.13
C GLU A 577 -91.36 -15.51 9.47
N LEU A 578 -90.12 -15.60 8.98
CA LEU A 578 -89.21 -16.71 9.27
C LEU A 578 -88.33 -16.53 10.52
N GLY A 579 -88.55 -15.47 11.31
CA GLY A 579 -87.95 -15.32 12.64
C GLY A 579 -86.42 -15.31 12.69
N LEU A 580 -85.76 -15.01 11.56
CA LEU A 580 -84.31 -14.88 11.46
C LEU A 580 -83.97 -13.42 11.18
N ALA A 581 -83.93 -12.64 12.25
CA ALA A 581 -83.21 -11.38 12.34
C ALA A 581 -82.53 -11.29 13.70
#